data_AF-A0A395HJ23-F1
#
_entry.id   AF-A0A395HJ23-F1
#
_cell.length_a   1.000
_cell.length_b   1.000
_cell.length_c   1.000
_cell.angle_alpha   90.00
_cell.angle_beta   90.00
_cell.angle_gamma   90.00
#
_symmetry.space_group_name_H-M   'P 1'
#
loop_
_entity.id
_entity.type
_entity.pdbx_description
1 polymer ?
#
loop_
_entity_poly.entity_id
_entity_poly.type
_entity_poly.pdbx_seq_one_letter_code
_entity_poly.pdbx_strand_id
1 'polypeptide(L)'
;MHSPLCNIAGPESVATLLRVALLYIITNPRVHQKLTAEIDQMDLAGSLSTPVSFKETKQLPYLGAVVREVFRFHPPIGTPFPRVAPPGGTTICGHFIPGGCDVGFSMWALGRNKKVYGEDVERFRPERYLEATPEQLLLFQKADMSFGAGMTTCLGKHIAMFEIYKTIVELFRNFEIELADPFHPCKIENIFAFFIDDMNVFIKPRSKKASA
;
A
#
# COMPACT_ATOMS: atom_id res chain seq x y z
N MET A 1 22.21 13.13 -17.96
CA MET A 1 22.36 12.85 -16.53
C MET A 1 20.94 12.66 -15.94
N HIS A 2 20.32 11.49 -16.18
CA HIS A 2 19.05 11.12 -15.56
C HIS A 2 19.41 10.36 -14.27
N SER A 3 19.07 10.92 -13.12
CA SER A 3 19.40 10.30 -11.83
C SER A 3 18.51 9.06 -11.64
N PRO A 4 19.05 7.83 -11.57
CA PRO A 4 18.26 6.61 -11.39
C PRO A 4 17.41 6.62 -10.11
N LEU A 5 17.80 7.43 -9.11
CA LEU A 5 17.06 7.63 -7.86
C LEU A 5 15.68 8.29 -8.07
N CYS A 6 15.52 9.16 -9.07
CA CYS A 6 14.25 9.85 -9.32
C CYS A 6 13.19 8.89 -9.87
N ASN A 7 13.59 7.92 -10.69
CA ASN A 7 12.70 6.90 -11.24
C ASN A 7 12.23 5.92 -10.15
N ILE A 8 13.12 5.57 -9.21
CA ILE A 8 12.81 4.66 -8.09
C ILE A 8 11.83 5.33 -7.10
N ALA A 9 12.10 6.58 -6.69
CA ALA A 9 11.31 7.28 -5.68
C ALA A 9 9.93 7.77 -6.18
N GLY A 10 9.72 7.84 -7.51
CA GLY A 10 8.46 8.25 -8.11
C GLY A 10 7.75 7.08 -8.79
N PRO A 11 7.82 6.97 -10.14
CA PRO A 11 7.01 6.03 -10.91
C PRO A 11 7.12 4.57 -10.44
N GLU A 12 8.33 4.11 -10.12
CA GLU A 12 8.55 2.69 -9.81
C GLU A 12 7.86 2.29 -8.49
N SER A 13 8.00 3.10 -7.44
CA SER A 13 7.37 2.82 -6.15
C SER A 13 5.83 2.71 -6.24
N VAL A 14 5.21 3.56 -7.06
CA VAL A 14 3.76 3.55 -7.29
C VAL A 14 3.37 2.36 -8.16
N ALA A 15 4.14 2.06 -9.21
CA ALA A 15 3.90 0.91 -10.06
C ALA A 15 4.00 -0.41 -9.27
N THR A 16 5.00 -0.57 -8.42
CA THR A 16 5.11 -1.69 -7.47
C THR A 16 3.87 -1.78 -6.58
N LEU A 17 3.48 -0.69 -5.93
CA LEU A 17 2.29 -0.69 -5.05
C LEU A 17 0.99 -1.04 -5.78
N LEU A 18 0.82 -0.58 -7.01
CA LEU A 18 -0.34 -0.91 -7.83
C LEU A 18 -0.33 -2.40 -8.22
N ARG A 19 0.82 -2.96 -8.60
CA ARG A 19 0.96 -4.39 -8.90
C ARG A 19 0.70 -5.25 -7.67
N VAL A 20 1.27 -4.87 -6.53
CA VAL A 20 1.00 -5.48 -5.22
C VAL A 20 -0.50 -5.43 -4.90
N ALA A 21 -1.12 -4.27 -5.05
CA ALA A 21 -2.54 -4.09 -4.76
C ALA A 21 -3.39 -4.99 -5.65
N LEU A 22 -3.12 -5.00 -6.96
CA LEU A 22 -3.78 -5.88 -7.92
C LEU A 22 -3.65 -7.33 -7.50
N LEU A 23 -2.41 -7.80 -7.29
CA LEU A 23 -2.11 -9.17 -6.86
C LEU A 23 -2.94 -9.57 -5.64
N TYR A 24 -2.85 -8.81 -4.54
CA TYR A 24 -3.53 -9.17 -3.31
C TYR A 24 -5.05 -9.00 -3.38
N ILE A 25 -5.57 -8.08 -4.18
CA ILE A 25 -7.02 -7.94 -4.36
C ILE A 25 -7.55 -9.14 -5.16
N ILE A 26 -6.97 -9.46 -6.31
CA ILE A 26 -7.49 -10.52 -7.21
C ILE A 26 -7.27 -11.93 -6.64
N THR A 27 -6.20 -12.17 -5.88
CA THR A 27 -5.97 -13.48 -5.24
C THR A 27 -6.75 -13.66 -3.93
N ASN A 28 -7.46 -12.63 -3.45
CA ASN A 28 -8.31 -12.72 -2.27
C ASN A 28 -9.77 -12.41 -2.64
N PRO A 29 -10.57 -13.43 -3.01
CA PRO A 29 -11.96 -13.23 -3.45
C PRO A 29 -12.81 -12.42 -2.48
N ARG A 30 -12.59 -12.62 -1.17
CA ARG A 30 -13.23 -11.85 -0.09
C ARG A 30 -12.96 -10.35 -0.18
N VAL A 31 -11.72 -9.96 -0.49
CA VAL A 31 -11.31 -8.55 -0.63
C VAL A 31 -11.84 -7.99 -1.94
N HIS A 32 -11.65 -8.71 -3.04
CA HIS A 32 -12.16 -8.35 -4.35
C HIS A 32 -13.66 -8.04 -4.30
N GLN A 33 -14.47 -8.99 -3.81
CA GLN A 33 -15.92 -8.83 -3.75
C GLN A 33 -16.37 -7.62 -2.91
N LYS A 34 -15.77 -7.40 -1.74
CA LYS A 34 -16.11 -6.26 -0.89
C LYS A 34 -15.72 -4.92 -1.51
N LEU A 35 -14.52 -4.84 -2.10
CA LEU A 35 -14.05 -3.63 -2.76
C LEU A 35 -14.94 -3.29 -3.97
N THR A 36 -15.20 -4.28 -4.83
CA THR A 36 -16.05 -4.09 -6.00
C THR A 36 -17.48 -3.72 -5.59
N ALA A 37 -18.05 -4.35 -4.56
CA ALA A 37 -19.38 -4.01 -4.06
C ALA A 37 -19.45 -2.58 -3.51
N GLU A 38 -18.43 -2.13 -2.79
CA GLU A 38 -18.36 -0.75 -2.28
C GLU A 38 -18.30 0.28 -3.44
N ILE A 39 -17.47 0.01 -4.45
CA ILE A 39 -17.36 0.85 -5.64
C ILE A 39 -18.68 0.87 -6.41
N ASP A 40 -19.27 -0.30 -6.67
CA ASP A 40 -20.54 -0.42 -7.40
C ASP A 40 -21.68 0.30 -6.68
N GLN A 41 -21.73 0.23 -5.34
CA GLN A 41 -22.74 0.92 -4.54
C GLN A 41 -22.62 2.44 -4.68
N MET A 42 -21.41 2.99 -4.60
CA MET A 42 -21.18 4.42 -4.78
C MET A 42 -21.43 4.88 -6.22
N ASP A 43 -21.13 4.04 -7.21
CA ASP A 43 -21.39 4.33 -8.62
C ASP A 43 -22.90 4.39 -8.91
N LEU A 44 -23.66 3.40 -8.42
CA LEU A 44 -25.13 3.37 -8.53
C LEU A 44 -25.80 4.55 -7.82
N ALA A 45 -25.21 5.05 -6.73
CA ALA A 45 -25.66 6.26 -6.05
C ALA A 45 -25.32 7.56 -6.81
N GLY A 46 -24.71 7.48 -8.00
CA GLY A 46 -24.29 8.65 -8.78
C GLY A 46 -23.21 9.49 -8.09
N SER A 47 -22.50 8.91 -7.12
CA SER A 47 -21.56 9.62 -6.25
C SER A 47 -20.12 9.59 -6.75
N LEU A 48 -19.84 8.91 -7.87
CA LEU A 48 -18.50 8.80 -8.47
C LEU A 48 -18.47 9.49 -9.85
N SER A 49 -17.60 10.50 -10.01
CA SER A 49 -17.37 11.11 -11.32
C SER A 49 -16.66 10.14 -12.27
N THR A 50 -16.66 10.43 -13.58
CA THR A 50 -15.90 9.65 -14.58
C THR A 50 -14.91 10.58 -15.29
N PRO A 51 -13.58 10.49 -15.02
CA PRO A 51 -12.94 9.65 -14.01
C PRO A 51 -13.19 10.14 -12.57
N VAL A 52 -13.02 9.27 -11.58
CA VAL A 52 -13.27 9.53 -10.15
C VAL A 52 -12.34 10.62 -9.61
N SER A 53 -12.87 11.48 -8.75
CA SER A 53 -12.04 12.46 -8.05
C SER A 53 -11.37 11.85 -6.81
N PHE A 54 -10.18 12.33 -6.43
CA PHE A 54 -9.52 11.83 -5.22
C PHE A 54 -10.36 12.06 -3.95
N LYS A 55 -11.14 13.15 -3.90
CA LYS A 55 -12.06 13.43 -2.79
C LYS A 55 -13.14 12.36 -2.68
N GLU A 56 -13.69 11.89 -3.79
CA GLU A 56 -14.67 10.79 -3.82
C GLU A 56 -14.04 9.49 -3.32
N THR A 57 -12.79 9.19 -3.74
CA THR A 57 -12.11 7.97 -3.27
C THR A 57 -11.90 7.90 -1.75
N LYS A 58 -11.92 9.04 -1.05
CA LYS A 58 -11.83 9.09 0.42
C LYS A 58 -13.12 8.73 1.14
N GLN A 59 -14.23 8.66 0.42
CA GLN A 59 -15.54 8.25 0.95
C GLN A 59 -15.74 6.73 0.90
N LEU A 60 -14.77 6.00 0.32
CA LEU A 60 -14.73 4.54 0.24
C LEU A 60 -13.89 3.98 1.42
N PRO A 61 -14.50 3.65 2.58
CA PRO A 61 -13.75 3.18 3.75
C PRO A 61 -13.01 1.86 3.51
N TYR A 62 -13.58 0.92 2.77
CA TYR A 62 -12.95 -0.36 2.46
C TYR A 62 -11.77 -0.17 1.51
N LEU A 63 -11.88 0.67 0.48
CA LEU A 63 -10.72 1.09 -0.33
C LEU A 63 -9.62 1.68 0.56
N GLY A 64 -9.98 2.57 1.47
CA GLY A 64 -9.02 3.16 2.42
C GLY A 64 -8.30 2.11 3.26
N ALA A 65 -9.02 1.09 3.71
CA ALA A 65 -8.47 -0.04 4.44
C ALA A 65 -7.56 -0.92 3.56
N VAL A 66 -7.95 -1.19 2.32
CA VAL A 66 -7.17 -1.98 1.34
C VAL A 66 -5.84 -1.30 1.07
N VAL A 67 -5.84 0.00 0.78
CA VAL A 67 -4.59 0.72 0.50
C VAL A 67 -3.65 0.69 1.71
N ARG A 68 -4.17 0.92 2.92
CA ARG A 68 -3.35 0.81 4.15
C ARG A 68 -2.77 -0.59 4.34
N GLU A 69 -3.55 -1.63 4.05
CA GLU A 69 -3.09 -3.01 4.17
C GLU A 69 -2.03 -3.36 3.13
N VAL A 70 -2.14 -2.83 1.91
CA VAL A 70 -1.13 -2.96 0.85
C VAL A 70 0.23 -2.41 1.33
N PHE A 71 0.24 -1.19 1.84
CA PHE A 71 1.46 -0.56 2.38
C PHE A 71 2.05 -1.34 3.55
N ARG A 72 1.22 -1.84 4.47
CA ARG A 72 1.67 -2.65 5.61
C ARG A 72 2.27 -3.98 5.16
N PHE A 73 1.57 -4.68 4.29
CA PHE A 73 1.86 -6.08 3.97
C PHE A 73 3.07 -6.21 3.05
N HIS A 74 3.18 -5.30 2.08
CA HIS A 74 4.23 -5.28 1.08
C HIS A 74 4.65 -3.83 0.76
N PRO A 75 5.47 -3.21 1.64
CA PRO A 75 5.97 -1.86 1.41
C PRO A 75 6.83 -1.84 0.13
N PRO A 76 6.77 -0.77 -0.69
CA PRO A 76 7.50 -0.71 -1.97
C PRO A 76 9.02 -0.66 -1.79
N ILE A 77 9.48 -0.15 -0.64
CA ILE A 77 10.89 -0.01 -0.31
C ILE A 77 11.20 -1.01 0.82
N GLY A 78 12.15 -1.91 0.57
CA GLY A 78 12.51 -2.97 1.50
C GLY A 78 13.65 -2.58 2.44
N THR A 79 14.50 -1.64 2.02
CA THR A 79 15.65 -1.19 2.80
C THR A 79 15.32 -0.02 3.73
N PRO A 80 15.92 0.00 4.94
CA PRO A 80 15.90 1.18 5.78
C PRO A 80 16.56 2.37 5.08
N PHE A 81 16.03 3.57 5.31
CA PHE A 81 16.76 4.82 5.04
C PHE A 81 17.50 5.21 6.32
N PRO A 82 18.80 4.86 6.46
CA PRO A 82 19.50 5.06 7.72
C PRO A 82 19.72 6.55 8.00
N ARG A 83 19.71 6.89 9.29
CA ARG A 83 20.25 8.14 9.80
C ARG A 83 21.55 7.88 10.52
N VAL A 84 22.49 8.80 10.40
CA VAL A 84 23.76 8.71 11.12
C VAL A 84 23.57 9.22 12.55
N ALA A 85 24.01 8.44 13.52
CA ALA A 85 24.05 8.85 14.93
C ALA A 85 24.95 10.09 15.09
N PRO A 86 24.56 11.08 15.91
CA PRO A 86 25.34 12.32 16.09
C PRO A 86 26.73 12.01 16.68
N PRO A 87 27.74 12.89 16.53
CA PRO A 87 29.12 12.60 16.94
C PRO A 87 29.28 12.12 18.40
N GLY A 88 28.43 12.58 19.33
CA GLY A 88 28.43 12.14 20.74
C GLY A 88 27.68 10.82 21.02
N GLY A 89 27.16 10.16 19.99
CA GLY A 89 26.26 9.02 20.12
C GLY A 89 24.86 9.40 20.60
N THR A 90 23.98 8.39 20.70
CA THR A 90 22.61 8.56 21.21
C THR A 90 22.12 7.26 21.84
N THR A 91 21.13 7.34 22.71
CA THR A 91 20.51 6.14 23.33
C THR A 91 19.14 5.91 22.73
N ILE A 92 18.93 4.75 22.09
CA ILE A 92 17.64 4.34 21.51
C ILE A 92 17.17 3.06 22.20
N CYS A 93 15.95 3.09 22.74
CA CYS A 93 15.36 1.94 23.46
C CYS A 93 16.30 1.37 24.54
N GLY A 94 17.01 2.24 25.27
CA GLY A 94 17.95 1.84 26.34
C GLY A 94 19.34 1.38 25.85
N HIS A 95 19.60 1.37 24.55
CA HIS A 95 20.88 0.95 23.97
C HIS A 95 21.67 2.16 23.48
N PHE A 96 22.92 2.31 23.91
CA PHE A 96 23.81 3.36 23.43
C PHE A 96 24.33 3.02 22.04
N ILE A 97 24.17 3.96 21.11
CA ILE A 97 24.61 3.89 19.73
C ILE A 97 25.74 4.92 19.57
N PRO A 98 26.98 4.47 19.25
CA PRO A 98 28.10 5.37 19.02
C PRO A 98 27.85 6.36 17.88
N GLY A 99 28.54 7.50 17.92
CA GLY A 99 28.47 8.48 16.83
C GLY A 99 29.01 7.91 15.53
N GLY A 100 28.39 8.29 14.41
CA GLY A 100 28.76 7.79 13.08
C GLY A 100 28.10 6.47 12.67
N CYS A 101 27.35 5.80 13.56
CA CYS A 101 26.60 4.60 13.21
C CYS A 101 25.35 4.91 12.38
N ASP A 102 25.09 4.11 11.34
CA ASP A 102 23.85 4.12 10.59
C ASP A 102 22.72 3.43 11.37
N VAL A 103 21.62 4.15 11.55
CA VAL A 103 20.43 3.71 12.28
C VAL A 103 19.23 3.77 11.37
N GLY A 104 18.63 2.61 11.09
CA GLY A 104 17.42 2.48 10.29
C GLY A 104 16.39 1.56 10.94
N PHE A 105 15.22 1.48 10.33
CA PHE A 105 14.16 0.55 10.70
C PHE A 105 13.70 -0.25 9.48
N SER A 106 13.25 -1.48 9.71
CA SER A 106 12.65 -2.32 8.66
C SER A 106 11.14 -2.12 8.63
N MET A 107 10.62 -1.53 7.54
CA MET A 107 9.17 -1.45 7.32
C MET A 107 8.53 -2.83 7.22
N TRP A 108 9.23 -3.78 6.59
CA TRP A 108 8.77 -5.17 6.47
C TRP A 108 8.55 -5.83 7.85
N ALA A 109 9.51 -5.67 8.76
CA ALA A 109 9.40 -6.21 10.12
C ALA A 109 8.35 -5.47 10.94
N LEU A 110 8.26 -4.14 10.79
CA LEU A 110 7.28 -3.31 11.50
C LEU A 110 5.84 -3.69 11.13
N GLY A 111 5.57 -3.87 9.83
CA GLY A 111 4.27 -4.31 9.30
C GLY A 111 3.85 -5.73 9.76
N ARG A 112 4.79 -6.53 10.27
CA ARG A 112 4.57 -7.90 10.79
C ARG A 112 4.68 -8.00 12.31
N ASN A 113 4.74 -6.87 13.01
CA ASN A 113 4.81 -6.88 14.46
C ASN A 113 3.47 -7.34 15.07
N LYS A 114 3.45 -8.57 15.60
CA LYS A 114 2.28 -9.18 16.26
C LYS A 114 1.73 -8.37 17.43
N LYS A 115 2.59 -7.64 18.16
CA LYS A 115 2.14 -6.78 19.27
C LYS A 115 1.32 -5.59 18.79
N VAL A 116 1.55 -5.15 17.55
CA VAL A 116 0.82 -4.05 16.93
C VAL A 116 -0.41 -4.59 16.21
N TYR A 117 -0.23 -5.52 15.28
CA TYR A 117 -1.27 -5.92 14.33
C TYR A 117 -1.99 -7.23 14.69
N GLY A 118 -1.62 -7.89 15.78
CA GLY A 118 -2.22 -9.17 16.22
C GLY A 118 -1.58 -10.40 15.58
N GLU A 119 -2.14 -11.58 15.85
CA GLU A 119 -1.57 -12.86 15.41
C GLU A 119 -1.74 -13.13 13.90
N ASP A 120 -2.70 -12.46 13.25
CA ASP A 120 -3.01 -12.62 11.83
C ASP A 120 -2.14 -11.72 10.90
N VAL A 121 -0.98 -11.26 11.37
CA VAL A 121 -0.06 -10.35 10.63
C VAL A 121 0.33 -10.83 9.23
N GLU A 122 0.46 -12.14 9.04
CA GLU A 122 0.82 -12.75 7.76
C GLU A 122 -0.37 -12.91 6.81
N ARG A 123 -1.58 -12.51 7.23
CA ARG A 123 -2.78 -12.50 6.37
C ARG A 123 -3.02 -11.09 5.86
N PHE A 124 -3.26 -10.98 4.55
CA PHE A 124 -3.75 -9.76 3.93
C PHE A 124 -5.23 -9.54 4.29
N ARG A 125 -5.48 -8.68 5.28
CA ARG A 125 -6.80 -8.49 5.88
C ARG A 125 -7.10 -6.99 6.10
N PRO A 126 -7.62 -6.29 5.07
CA PRO A 126 -8.02 -4.89 5.19
C PRO A 126 -9.00 -4.60 6.34
N GLU A 127 -9.88 -5.54 6.67
CA GLU A 127 -10.89 -5.41 7.72
C GLU A 127 -10.31 -5.08 9.09
N ARG A 128 -9.02 -5.36 9.33
CA ARG A 128 -8.33 -4.96 10.57
C ARG A 128 -8.47 -3.46 10.86
N TYR A 129 -8.55 -2.63 9.83
CA TYR A 129 -8.68 -1.17 9.99
C TYR A 129 -10.12 -0.71 10.22
N LEU A 130 -11.11 -1.55 9.91
CA LEU A 130 -12.53 -1.25 10.08
C LEU A 130 -13.07 -1.80 11.39
N GLU A 131 -12.52 -2.91 11.88
CA GLU A 131 -12.92 -3.58 13.12
C GLU A 131 -12.09 -3.13 14.34
N ALA A 132 -11.01 -2.36 14.13
CA ALA A 132 -10.13 -1.93 15.21
C ALA A 132 -10.77 -0.89 16.14
N THR A 133 -10.47 -1.00 17.43
CA THR A 133 -10.83 0.06 18.39
C THR A 133 -10.06 1.35 18.12
N PRO A 134 -10.52 2.52 18.60
CA PRO A 134 -9.78 3.78 18.46
C PRO A 134 -8.32 3.69 18.96
N GLU A 135 -8.08 2.96 20.04
CA GLU A 135 -6.74 2.76 20.61
C GLU A 135 -5.86 1.92 19.69
N GLN A 136 -6.41 0.87 19.09
CA GLN A 136 -5.71 0.04 18.11
C GLN A 136 -5.39 0.84 16.84
N LEU A 137 -6.32 1.66 16.35
CA LEU A 137 -6.09 2.53 15.20
C LEU A 137 -4.96 3.53 15.46
N LEU A 138 -4.90 4.12 16.66
CA LEU A 138 -3.81 4.99 17.06
C LEU A 138 -2.48 4.24 17.10
N LEU A 139 -2.48 2.99 17.58
CA LEU A 139 -1.28 2.15 17.58
C LEU A 139 -0.82 1.83 16.15
N PHE A 140 -1.74 1.48 15.24
CA PHE A 140 -1.43 1.26 13.82
C PHE A 140 -0.85 2.52 13.18
N GLN A 141 -1.40 3.70 13.48
CA GLN A 141 -0.91 4.97 12.95
C GLN A 141 0.50 5.29 13.44
N LYS A 142 0.81 5.00 14.71
CA LYS A 142 2.16 5.18 15.27
C LYS A 142 3.19 4.21 14.67
N ALA A 143 2.75 3.01 14.29
CA ALA A 143 3.60 2.02 13.64
C ALA A 143 3.68 2.19 12.11
N ASP A 144 2.83 3.02 11.51
CA ASP A 144 2.84 3.24 10.07
C ASP A 144 3.96 4.20 9.66
N MET A 145 5.04 3.61 9.15
CA MET A 145 6.21 4.33 8.65
C MET A 145 6.31 4.27 7.11
N SER A 146 5.22 3.96 6.42
CA SER A 146 5.19 3.73 4.96
C SER A 146 5.69 4.90 4.13
N PHE A 147 5.56 6.12 4.66
CA PHE A 147 6.07 7.35 4.05
C PHE A 147 7.13 8.04 4.92
N GLY A 148 7.76 7.32 5.85
CA GLY A 148 8.65 7.90 6.85
C GLY A 148 7.93 8.82 7.85
N ALA A 149 8.71 9.51 8.68
CA ALA A 149 8.20 10.42 9.71
C ALA A 149 9.11 11.64 9.91
N GLY A 150 8.52 12.73 10.43
CA GLY A 150 9.23 13.97 10.74
C GLY A 150 9.85 14.62 9.49
N MET A 151 11.10 15.10 9.61
CA MET A 151 11.81 15.77 8.53
C MET A 151 12.11 14.89 7.30
N THR A 152 12.02 13.56 7.44
CA THR A 152 12.25 12.60 6.34
C THR A 152 10.93 12.01 5.84
N THR A 153 9.83 12.73 6.00
CA THR A 153 8.56 12.34 5.40
C THR A 153 8.68 12.42 3.88
N CYS A 154 8.23 11.38 3.18
CA CYS A 154 8.26 11.28 1.73
C CYS A 154 7.50 12.46 1.08
N LEU A 155 8.22 13.23 0.25
CA LEU A 155 7.66 14.37 -0.48
C LEU A 155 6.58 13.93 -1.49
N GLY A 156 6.69 12.71 -2.03
CA GLY A 156 5.75 12.14 -2.99
C GLY A 156 4.45 11.62 -2.37
N LYS A 157 4.28 11.64 -1.03
CA LYS A 157 3.15 11.01 -0.33
C LYS A 157 1.79 11.37 -0.92
N HIS A 158 1.54 12.64 -1.15
CA HIS A 158 0.23 13.10 -1.63
C HIS A 158 -0.04 12.70 -3.09
N ILE A 159 0.99 12.71 -3.93
CA ILE A 159 0.89 12.31 -5.34
C ILE A 159 0.69 10.79 -5.43
N ALA A 160 1.50 10.00 -4.71
CA ALA A 160 1.36 8.55 -4.66
C ALA A 160 -0.02 8.13 -4.16
N MET A 161 -0.53 8.75 -3.09
CA MET A 161 -1.87 8.45 -2.59
C MET A 161 -2.96 8.84 -3.59
N PHE A 162 -2.80 9.93 -4.33
CA PHE A 162 -3.72 10.31 -5.40
C PHE A 162 -3.75 9.26 -6.52
N GLU A 163 -2.58 8.85 -7.01
CA GLU A 163 -2.44 7.87 -8.09
C GLU A 163 -2.99 6.51 -7.69
N ILE A 164 -2.61 6.01 -6.51
CA ILE A 164 -3.01 4.68 -6.02
C ILE A 164 -4.53 4.58 -5.84
N TYR A 165 -5.14 5.54 -5.13
CA TYR A 165 -6.57 5.48 -4.84
C TYR A 165 -7.40 5.54 -6.11
N LYS A 166 -7.10 6.48 -7.01
CA LYS A 166 -7.86 6.64 -8.25
C LYS A 166 -7.69 5.45 -9.18
N THR A 167 -6.46 4.97 -9.34
CA THR A 167 -6.16 3.86 -10.25
C THR A 167 -6.86 2.58 -9.81
N ILE A 168 -6.83 2.25 -8.51
CA ILE A 168 -7.54 1.07 -8.00
C ILE A 168 -9.04 1.17 -8.29
N VAL A 169 -9.66 2.32 -8.00
CA VAL A 169 -11.10 2.51 -8.27
C VAL A 169 -11.41 2.35 -9.75
N GLU A 170 -10.69 3.04 -10.63
CA GLU A 170 -10.94 2.96 -12.07
C GLU A 170 -10.72 1.56 -12.65
N LEU A 171 -9.71 0.83 -12.16
CA LEU A 171 -9.47 -0.55 -12.59
C LEU A 171 -10.64 -1.46 -12.22
N PHE A 172 -11.03 -1.51 -10.95
CA PHE A 172 -12.09 -2.42 -10.49
C PHE A 172 -13.51 -1.94 -10.83
N ARG A 173 -13.70 -0.65 -11.14
CA ARG A 173 -14.96 -0.11 -11.68
C ARG A 173 -15.19 -0.56 -13.13
N ASN A 174 -14.15 -0.51 -13.96
CA ASN A 174 -14.30 -0.68 -15.41
C ASN A 174 -13.88 -2.07 -15.92
N PHE A 175 -13.11 -2.85 -15.16
CA PHE A 175 -12.52 -4.10 -15.65
C PHE A 175 -12.67 -5.27 -14.68
N GLU A 176 -12.86 -6.46 -15.24
CA GLU A 176 -12.64 -7.76 -14.59
C GLU A 176 -11.18 -8.13 -14.88
N ILE A 177 -10.40 -8.38 -13.82
CA ILE A 177 -8.96 -8.64 -13.91
C ILE A 177 -8.67 -9.98 -13.29
N GLU A 178 -7.99 -10.85 -14.03
CA GLU A 178 -7.59 -12.19 -13.59
C GLU A 178 -6.10 -12.43 -13.89
N LEU A 179 -5.42 -13.20 -13.05
CA LEU A 179 -4.03 -13.59 -13.30
C LEU A 179 -3.95 -14.55 -14.49
N ALA A 180 -2.99 -14.32 -15.38
CA ALA A 180 -2.75 -15.20 -16.52
C ALA A 180 -2.15 -16.55 -16.10
N ASP A 181 -1.28 -16.54 -15.08
CA ASP A 181 -0.75 -17.75 -14.42
C ASP A 181 -0.95 -17.63 -12.89
N PRO A 182 -1.95 -18.29 -12.31
CA PRO A 182 -2.16 -18.30 -10.87
C PRO A 182 -1.06 -19.01 -10.07
N PHE A 183 -0.30 -19.93 -10.67
CA PHE A 183 0.76 -20.68 -10.00
C PHE A 183 2.07 -19.89 -9.94
N HIS A 184 2.33 -19.05 -10.94
CA HIS A 184 3.46 -18.12 -10.99
C HIS A 184 2.96 -16.69 -11.20
N PRO A 185 2.34 -16.08 -10.17
CA PRO A 185 1.61 -14.82 -10.33
C PRO A 185 2.49 -13.64 -10.73
N CYS A 186 3.74 -13.61 -10.26
CA CYS A 186 4.74 -12.61 -10.62
C CYS A 186 6.13 -13.04 -10.12
N LYS A 187 7.16 -12.38 -10.64
CA LYS A 187 8.52 -12.44 -10.11
C LYS A 187 8.75 -11.25 -9.19
N ILE A 188 9.17 -11.52 -7.96
CA ILE A 188 9.47 -10.48 -6.97
C ILE A 188 10.95 -10.49 -6.64
N GLU A 189 11.63 -9.37 -6.88
CA GLU A 189 13.03 -9.16 -6.49
C GLU A 189 13.13 -8.00 -5.52
N ASN A 190 13.98 -8.13 -4.50
CA ASN A 190 14.28 -7.03 -3.58
C ASN A 190 15.73 -6.59 -3.78
N ILE A 191 15.88 -5.42 -4.39
CA ILE A 191 17.16 -4.74 -4.58
C ILE A 191 16.94 -3.31 -4.11
N PHE A 192 17.02 -3.08 -2.79
CA PHE A 192 16.65 -1.82 -2.11
C PHE A 192 15.13 -1.54 -2.13
N ALA A 193 14.52 -1.58 -3.32
CA ALA A 193 13.08 -1.59 -3.53
C ALA A 193 12.61 -3.00 -3.94
N PHE A 194 11.31 -3.25 -3.74
CA PHE A 194 10.66 -4.41 -4.33
C PHE A 194 10.30 -4.10 -5.78
N PHE A 195 10.75 -4.96 -6.67
CA PHE A 195 10.41 -4.95 -8.09
C PHE A 195 9.49 -6.13 -8.37
N ILE A 196 8.42 -5.86 -9.14
CA ILE A 196 7.43 -6.86 -9.52
C ILE A 196 7.37 -6.92 -11.03
N ASP A 197 7.92 -8.01 -11.54
CA ASP A 197 8.01 -8.30 -12.96
C ASP A 197 7.13 -9.52 -13.32
N ASP A 198 6.92 -9.73 -14.61
CA ASP A 198 6.20 -10.88 -15.17
C ASP A 198 4.77 -11.10 -14.60
N MET A 199 4.14 -10.05 -14.09
CA MET A 199 2.74 -10.09 -13.61
C MET A 199 1.76 -9.94 -14.78
N ASN A 200 1.56 -11.02 -15.52
CA ASN A 200 0.63 -11.04 -16.65
C ASN A 200 -0.82 -11.20 -16.18
N VAL A 201 -1.73 -10.38 -16.71
CA VAL A 201 -3.16 -10.39 -16.36
C VAL A 201 -4.04 -10.38 -17.60
N PHE A 202 -5.17 -11.08 -17.51
CA PHE A 202 -6.27 -10.90 -18.45
C PHE A 202 -7.17 -9.77 -17.96
N ILE A 203 -7.50 -8.85 -18.86
CA ILE A 203 -8.33 -7.69 -18.57
C ILE A 203 -9.54 -7.73 -19.51
N LYS A 204 -10.73 -7.75 -18.93
CA LYS A 204 -12.00 -7.74 -19.67
C LYS A 204 -12.84 -6.54 -19.22
N PRO A 205 -13.41 -5.73 -20.13
CA PRO A 205 -14.32 -4.66 -19.75
C PRO A 205 -15.54 -5.21 -18.97
N ARG A 206 -15.88 -4.57 -17.85
CA ARG A 206 -17.12 -4.87 -17.11
C ARG A 206 -18.32 -4.37 -17.89
N SER A 207 -19.35 -5.20 -18.00
CA SER A 207 -20.66 -4.73 -18.46
C SER A 207 -21.20 -3.77 -17.40
N LYS A 208 -21.34 -2.47 -17.75
CA LYS A 208 -22.01 -1.52 -16.86
C LYS A 208 -23.42 -2.05 -16.59
N LYS A 209 -23.75 -2.29 -15.32
CA LYS A 209 -25.14 -2.57 -14.94
C LYS A 209 -25.94 -1.32 -15.30
N ALA A 210 -26.90 -1.46 -16.22
CA ALA A 210 -27.79 -0.37 -16.54
C ALA A 210 -28.47 0.08 -15.23
N SER A 211 -28.31 1.35 -14.88
CA SER A 211 -29.07 1.98 -13.81
C SER A 211 -30.56 1.82 -14.14
N ALA A 212 -31.26 0.99 -13.36
CA ALA A 212 -32.72 0.87 -13.41
C ALA A 212 -33.37 2.08 -12.72
#